data_AF-A0A380S3K8-F1
#
_entry.id   AF-A0A380S3K8-F1
#
_cell.length_a   1.000
_cell.length_b   1.000
_cell.length_c   1.000
_cell.angle_alpha   90.00
_cell.angle_beta   90.00
_cell.angle_gamma   90.00
#
_symmetry.space_group_name_H-M   'P 1'
#
loop_
_entity.id
_entity.type
_entity.pdbx_description
1 polymer ?
#
loop_
_entity_poly.entity_id
_entity_poly.type
_entity_poly.pdbx_seq_one_letter_code
_entity_poly.pdbx_strand_id
1 'polypeptide(L)'
;MNKIRNRQCPSCGGNLSVDNDKQMYRCTSCGSTYDYEYFIEEKMHEMGGTYLSRGEFMAAVDAFRLILEKDPHDFNALRGLMLAAAKLKDIDELVSEDISNENFSYDPKLVSEATEGALEEDKEYFAELKRLYSDKKELSEYLKEIEFLAKEKRKISDDISKNDQLREECYIKNARSGTKTSPKTAFVTGWVLVGFLAAFSIYLIAFLIDYGISEEVGVVVFLLIFYLMTMPGIALINYWSNYRKIKRMNEIDRQNSELYVRARETGEKRRQLEDEAERLLSNIRSFSRNFVEKDKQTAGD
;
A
#
# COMPACT_ATOMS: atom_id res chain seq x y z
N MET A 1 -20.48 32.84 43.72
CA MET A 1 -20.32 34.15 43.03
C MET A 1 -19.17 34.02 42.04
N ASN A 2 -19.49 33.81 40.76
CA ASN A 2 -18.47 33.68 39.71
C ASN A 2 -17.74 35.01 39.57
N LYS A 3 -16.40 34.98 39.69
CA LYS A 3 -15.52 36.09 39.34
C LYS A 3 -15.77 36.40 37.86
N ILE A 4 -16.58 37.41 37.59
CA ILE A 4 -16.75 37.96 36.23
C ILE A 4 -15.36 38.44 35.85
N ARG A 5 -14.71 37.78 34.88
CA ARG A 5 -13.44 38.27 34.33
C ARG A 5 -13.74 39.66 33.76
N ASN A 6 -13.08 40.69 34.30
CA ASN A 6 -13.24 42.07 33.84
C ASN A 6 -12.96 42.12 32.34
N ARG A 7 -13.99 42.34 31.52
CA ARG A 7 -13.79 42.61 30.09
C ARG A 7 -13.24 44.04 29.98
N GLN A 8 -12.09 44.18 29.33
CA GLN A 8 -11.47 45.47 29.08
C GLN A 8 -11.97 46.05 27.76
N CYS A 9 -12.16 47.36 27.72
CA CYS A 9 -12.59 48.10 26.54
C CYS A 9 -11.49 48.07 25.47
N PRO A 10 -11.76 47.59 24.24
CA PRO A 10 -10.80 47.58 23.14
C PRO A 10 -10.20 48.96 22.84
N SER A 11 -10.98 50.03 22.99
CA SER A 11 -10.52 51.38 22.63
C SER A 11 -9.64 52.06 23.69
N CYS A 12 -9.70 51.66 24.97
CA CYS A 12 -8.98 52.39 26.04
C CYS A 12 -8.50 51.54 27.21
N GLY A 13 -8.73 50.23 27.22
CA GLY A 13 -8.39 49.32 28.32
C GLY A 13 -9.27 49.44 29.57
N GLY A 14 -10.20 50.40 29.61
CA GLY A 14 -11.10 50.63 30.76
C GLY A 14 -12.10 49.49 31.00
N ASN A 15 -12.60 49.34 32.23
CA ASN A 15 -13.56 48.28 32.55
C ASN A 15 -14.91 48.49 31.84
N LEU A 16 -15.43 47.41 31.25
CA LEU A 16 -16.76 47.38 30.67
C LEU A 16 -17.81 47.03 31.74
N SER A 17 -18.80 47.91 31.91
CA SER A 17 -20.00 47.64 32.69
C SER A 17 -21.08 47.06 31.79
N VAL A 18 -21.82 46.08 32.30
CA VAL A 18 -22.89 45.40 31.58
C VAL A 18 -24.18 46.20 31.72
N ASP A 19 -24.77 46.64 30.60
CA ASP A 19 -26.11 47.23 30.53
C ASP A 19 -27.10 46.14 30.10
N ASN A 20 -27.72 45.47 31.08
CA ASN A 20 -28.62 44.34 30.85
C ASN A 20 -29.89 44.75 30.08
N ASP A 21 -30.33 46.00 30.21
CA ASP A 21 -31.56 46.47 29.60
C ASP A 21 -31.39 46.63 28.08
N LYS A 22 -30.18 47.00 27.66
CA LYS A 22 -29.84 47.24 26.25
C LYS A 22 -29.03 46.14 25.59
N GLN A 23 -28.70 45.10 26.35
CA GLN A 23 -27.88 43.99 25.89
C GLN A 23 -26.51 44.41 25.33
N MET A 24 -25.88 45.39 25.98
CA MET A 24 -24.61 45.96 25.53
C MET A 24 -23.64 46.17 26.70
N TYR A 25 -22.36 46.17 26.39
CA TYR A 25 -21.29 46.60 27.28
C TYR A 25 -21.02 48.08 27.08
N ARG A 26 -20.91 48.84 28.18
CA ARG A 26 -20.50 50.24 28.16
C ARG A 26 -19.17 50.42 28.88
N CYS A 27 -18.20 51.07 28.25
CA CYS A 27 -16.94 51.39 28.89
C CYS A 27 -17.12 52.53 29.89
N THR A 28 -16.70 52.28 31.13
CA THR A 28 -16.75 53.27 32.21
C THR A 28 -15.72 54.40 32.07
N SER A 29 -14.69 54.21 31.22
CA SER A 29 -13.61 55.18 31.03
C SER A 29 -13.82 56.10 29.83
N CYS A 30 -14.01 55.55 28.62
CA CYS A 30 -14.19 56.37 27.41
C CYS A 30 -15.65 56.49 26.93
N GLY A 31 -16.59 55.76 27.56
CA GLY A 31 -18.00 55.82 27.21
C GLY A 31 -18.41 55.06 25.95
N SER A 32 -17.49 54.39 25.26
CA SER A 32 -17.82 53.53 24.11
C SER A 32 -18.76 52.39 24.51
N THR A 33 -19.60 51.98 23.57
CA THR A 33 -20.56 50.88 23.74
C THR A 33 -20.27 49.77 22.75
N TYR A 34 -20.42 48.52 23.17
CA TYR A 34 -20.21 47.32 22.35
C TYR A 34 -21.38 46.36 22.58
N ASP A 35 -21.93 45.78 21.52
CA ASP A 35 -23.00 44.80 21.68
C ASP A 35 -22.47 43.48 22.29
N TYR A 36 -23.33 42.71 22.96
CA TYR A 36 -22.93 41.41 23.51
C TYR A 36 -22.33 40.48 22.45
N GLU A 37 -22.85 40.56 21.23
CA GLU A 37 -22.53 39.70 20.10
C GLU A 37 -21.06 39.80 19.70
N TYR A 38 -20.49 40.99 19.75
CA TYR A 38 -19.07 41.24 19.43
C TYR A 38 -18.13 40.36 20.27
N PHE A 39 -18.40 40.26 21.57
CA PHE A 39 -17.57 39.44 22.47
C PHE A 39 -17.91 37.94 22.43
N ILE A 40 -18.97 37.55 21.73
CA ILE A 40 -19.27 36.14 21.47
C ILE A 40 -18.40 35.68 20.31
N GLU A 41 -18.26 36.46 19.24
CA GLU A 41 -17.49 36.12 18.05
C GLU A 41 -16.00 35.86 18.33
N GLU A 42 -15.31 36.77 19.01
CA GLU A 42 -13.89 36.59 19.37
C GLU A 42 -13.69 35.32 20.22
N LYS A 43 -14.65 35.06 21.13
CA LYS A 43 -14.64 33.86 21.95
C LYS A 43 -14.94 32.59 21.13
N MET A 44 -15.71 32.68 20.05
CA MET A 44 -15.97 31.55 19.16
C MET A 44 -14.72 31.17 18.37
N HIS A 45 -13.93 32.14 17.89
CA HIS A 45 -12.64 31.89 17.25
C HIS A 45 -11.67 31.16 18.20
N GLU A 46 -11.50 31.68 19.42
CA GLU A 46 -10.67 31.04 20.46
C GLU A 46 -11.18 29.62 20.78
N MET A 47 -12.50 29.43 20.84
CA MET A 47 -13.12 28.14 21.11
C MET A 47 -12.88 27.14 19.96
N GLY A 48 -13.08 27.55 18.71
CA GLY A 48 -12.79 26.74 17.52
C GLY A 48 -11.32 26.32 17.45
N GLY A 49 -10.40 27.27 17.68
CA GLY A 49 -8.97 26.99 17.79
C GLY A 49 -8.63 26.04 18.94
N THR A 50 -9.29 26.18 20.10
CA THR A 50 -9.15 25.25 21.22
C THR A 50 -9.60 23.84 20.83
N TYR A 51 -10.73 23.70 20.14
CA TYR A 51 -11.21 22.40 19.65
C TYR A 51 -10.23 21.76 18.65
N LEU A 52 -9.69 22.53 17.71
CA LEU A 52 -8.64 22.05 16.79
C LEU A 52 -7.43 21.53 17.57
N SER A 53 -6.90 22.29 18.52
CA SER A 53 -5.72 21.90 19.32
C SER A 53 -5.92 20.60 20.12
N ARG A 54 -7.17 20.30 20.49
CA ARG A 54 -7.57 19.07 21.20
C ARG A 54 -7.89 17.90 20.27
N GLY A 55 -7.92 18.12 18.95
CA GLY A 55 -8.35 17.13 17.97
C GLY A 55 -9.87 16.88 17.96
N GLU A 56 -10.65 17.81 18.51
CA GLU A 56 -12.12 17.76 18.55
C GLU A 56 -12.71 18.36 17.26
N PHE A 57 -12.34 17.80 16.10
CA PHE A 57 -12.58 18.44 14.79
C PHE A 57 -14.05 18.72 14.48
N MET A 58 -14.99 17.86 14.90
CA MET A 58 -16.42 18.11 14.67
C MET A 58 -16.93 19.30 15.50
N ALA A 59 -16.47 19.46 16.74
CA ALA A 59 -16.83 20.61 17.56
C ALA A 59 -16.21 21.90 16.99
N ALA A 60 -15.00 21.80 16.40
CA ALA A 60 -14.39 22.91 15.67
C ALA A 60 -15.23 23.30 14.44
N VAL A 61 -15.72 22.34 13.64
CA VAL A 61 -16.62 22.59 12.51
C VAL A 61 -17.87 23.35 12.96
N ASP A 62 -18.53 22.89 14.03
CA ASP A 62 -19.73 23.53 14.55
C ASP A 62 -19.44 24.97 15.03
N ALA A 63 -18.32 25.17 15.74
CA ALA A 63 -17.91 26.49 16.21
C ALA A 63 -17.63 27.46 15.06
N PHE A 64 -16.86 27.04 14.04
CA PHE A 64 -16.55 27.90 12.90
C PHE A 64 -17.78 28.18 12.03
N ARG A 65 -18.68 27.21 11.84
CA ARG A 65 -19.94 27.46 11.12
C ARG A 65 -20.85 28.49 11.79
N LEU A 66 -20.92 28.50 13.13
CA LEU A 66 -21.67 29.54 13.85
C LEU A 66 -21.11 30.95 13.61
N ILE A 67 -19.80 31.07 13.36
CA ILE A 67 -19.19 32.35 12.96
C ILE A 67 -19.58 32.68 11.51
N LEU A 68 -19.49 31.70 10.61
CA LEU A 68 -19.84 31.84 9.19
C LEU A 68 -21.33 32.11 8.94
N GLU A 69 -22.23 31.73 9.86
CA GLU A 69 -23.65 32.10 9.80
C GLU A 69 -23.86 33.62 9.91
N LYS A 70 -22.95 34.32 10.59
CA LYS A 70 -23.01 35.77 10.77
C LYS A 70 -22.17 36.51 9.74
N ASP A 71 -20.95 36.05 9.55
CA ASP A 71 -20.01 36.57 8.56
C ASP A 71 -19.53 35.40 7.66
N PRO A 72 -20.22 35.14 6.54
CA PRO A 72 -19.88 34.05 5.62
C PRO A 72 -18.48 34.14 5.02
N HIS A 73 -17.85 35.31 5.13
CA HIS A 73 -16.57 35.66 4.54
C HIS A 73 -15.44 35.76 5.57
N ASP A 74 -15.68 35.41 6.84
CA ASP A 74 -14.66 35.46 7.88
C ASP A 74 -13.51 34.50 7.53
N PHE A 75 -12.36 35.09 7.16
CA PHE A 75 -11.17 34.38 6.74
C PHE A 75 -10.70 33.34 7.77
N ASN A 76 -10.68 33.71 9.05
CA ASN A 76 -10.19 32.84 10.12
C ASN A 76 -11.11 31.65 10.36
N ALA A 77 -12.42 31.84 10.24
CA ALA A 77 -13.39 30.76 10.36
C ALA A 77 -13.34 29.81 9.16
N LEU A 78 -13.23 30.34 7.93
CA LEU A 78 -13.03 29.52 6.73
C LEU A 78 -11.72 28.73 6.79
N ARG A 79 -10.62 29.35 7.25
CA ARG A 79 -9.33 28.69 7.50
C ARG A 79 -9.45 27.60 8.56
N GLY A 80 -10.10 27.90 9.68
CA GLY A 80 -10.39 26.93 10.74
C GLY A 80 -11.21 25.73 10.25
N LEU A 81 -12.21 25.99 9.39
CA LEU A 81 -13.02 24.97 8.75
C LEU A 81 -12.19 24.06 7.84
N MET A 82 -11.26 24.63 7.05
CA MET A 82 -10.32 23.87 6.23
C MET A 82 -9.41 22.96 7.07
N LEU A 83 -8.90 23.46 8.21
CA LEU A 83 -8.08 22.64 9.11
C LEU A 83 -8.89 21.49 9.72
N ALA A 84 -10.10 21.78 10.19
CA ALA A 84 -11.01 20.78 10.72
C ALA A 84 -11.36 19.71 9.67
N ALA A 85 -11.58 20.12 8.41
CA ALA A 85 -11.89 19.22 7.31
C ALA A 85 -10.78 18.18 7.05
N ALA A 86 -9.51 18.58 7.20
CA ALA A 86 -8.35 17.71 7.04
C ALA A 86 -7.84 17.10 8.36
N LYS A 87 -8.54 17.34 9.48
CA LYS A 87 -8.17 16.87 10.82
C LYS A 87 -6.78 17.34 11.26
N LEU A 88 -6.47 18.61 10.97
CA LEU A 88 -5.23 19.27 11.34
C LEU A 88 -5.46 20.20 12.52
N LYS A 89 -4.53 20.23 13.47
CA LYS A 89 -4.62 21.13 14.63
C LYS A 89 -4.21 22.55 14.29
N ASP A 90 -3.24 22.68 13.40
CA ASP A 90 -2.70 23.94 12.90
C ASP A 90 -2.12 23.73 11.49
N ILE A 91 -1.63 24.81 10.88
CA ILE A 91 -1.04 24.75 9.54
C ILE A 91 0.35 24.11 9.54
N ASP A 92 1.10 24.22 10.65
CA ASP A 92 2.47 23.71 10.75
C ASP A 92 2.48 22.17 10.69
N GLU A 93 1.39 21.52 11.13
CA GLU A 93 1.14 20.09 10.94
C GLU A 93 1.23 19.67 9.45
N LEU A 94 0.94 20.53 8.48
CA LEU A 94 1.13 20.20 7.05
C LEU A 94 2.58 19.92 6.67
N VAL A 95 3.54 20.54 7.36
CA VAL A 95 4.97 20.39 7.09
C VAL A 95 5.57 19.24 7.89
N SER A 96 4.91 18.80 8.96
CA SER A 96 5.42 17.74 9.82
C SER A 96 5.62 16.42 9.05
N GLU A 97 6.81 15.84 9.17
CA GLU A 97 7.13 14.53 8.59
C GLU A 97 6.49 13.37 9.36
N ASP A 98 6.10 13.62 10.62
CA ASP A 98 5.57 12.65 11.57
C ASP A 98 4.08 12.34 11.37
N ILE A 99 3.33 13.18 10.64
CA ILE A 99 1.99 12.78 10.19
C ILE A 99 2.22 11.71 9.13
N SER A 100 2.27 10.47 9.61
CA SER A 100 2.38 9.27 8.80
C SER A 100 1.45 9.43 7.61
N ASN A 101 2.03 9.69 6.44
CA ASN A 101 1.31 9.96 5.19
C ASN A 101 0.35 8.82 4.81
N GLU A 102 0.38 7.70 5.54
CA GLU A 102 -0.43 6.51 5.33
C GLU A 102 -1.94 6.74 5.48
N ASN A 103 -2.43 7.79 6.14
CA ASN A 103 -3.88 7.98 6.35
C ASN A 103 -4.40 9.40 6.19
N PHE A 104 -3.72 10.25 5.43
CA PHE A 104 -4.25 11.59 5.16
C PHE A 104 -5.59 11.50 4.41
N SER A 105 -6.59 12.22 4.90
CA SER A 105 -7.92 12.30 4.31
C SER A 105 -8.56 13.61 4.72
N TYR A 106 -9.43 14.14 3.89
CA TYR A 106 -10.18 15.36 4.21
C TYR A 106 -11.63 15.23 3.74
N ASP A 107 -12.53 16.02 4.32
CA ASP A 107 -13.91 16.14 3.87
C ASP A 107 -14.00 17.14 2.69
N PRO A 108 -14.27 16.67 1.45
CA PRO A 108 -14.33 17.56 0.30
C PRO A 108 -15.50 18.54 0.37
N LYS A 109 -16.57 18.25 1.13
CA LYS A 109 -17.71 19.18 1.26
C LYS A 109 -17.32 20.40 2.06
N LEU A 110 -16.66 20.20 3.20
CA LEU A 110 -16.17 21.29 4.05
C LEU A 110 -15.12 22.14 3.33
N VAL A 111 -14.24 21.50 2.54
CA VAL A 111 -13.25 22.22 1.72
C VAL A 111 -13.92 23.07 0.64
N SER A 112 -14.93 22.54 -0.05
CA SER A 112 -15.68 23.32 -1.04
C SER A 112 -16.46 24.46 -0.38
N GLU A 113 -17.12 24.21 0.76
CA GLU A 113 -17.82 25.23 1.56
C GLU A 113 -16.87 26.39 1.92
N ALA A 114 -15.68 26.08 2.43
CA ALA A 114 -14.68 27.10 2.76
C ALA A 114 -14.17 27.86 1.52
N THR A 115 -13.96 27.16 0.41
CA THR A 115 -13.44 27.77 -0.84
C THR A 115 -14.49 28.68 -1.51
N GLU A 116 -15.77 28.28 -1.45
CA GLU A 116 -16.88 29.05 -2.03
C GLU A 116 -17.27 30.24 -1.16
N GLY A 117 -17.11 30.13 0.16
CA GLY A 117 -17.32 31.22 1.12
C GLY A 117 -16.24 32.30 1.10
N ALA A 118 -15.06 32.03 0.53
CA ALA A 118 -13.96 32.99 0.51
C ALA A 118 -14.24 34.22 -0.37
N LEU A 119 -13.79 35.39 0.09
CA LEU A 119 -13.74 36.61 -0.72
C LEU A 119 -12.84 36.42 -1.93
N GLU A 120 -13.06 37.17 -3.01
CA GLU A 120 -12.23 37.10 -4.23
C GLU A 120 -10.74 37.29 -3.94
N GLU A 121 -10.40 38.12 -2.95
CA GLU A 121 -9.03 38.40 -2.51
C GLU A 121 -8.37 37.18 -1.85
N ASP A 122 -9.15 36.35 -1.15
CA ASP A 122 -8.67 35.19 -0.40
C ASP A 122 -8.78 33.87 -1.16
N LYS A 123 -9.52 33.83 -2.28
CA LYS A 123 -9.76 32.61 -3.06
C LYS A 123 -8.48 31.91 -3.51
N GLU A 124 -7.42 32.68 -3.81
CA GLU A 124 -6.12 32.10 -4.17
C GLU A 124 -5.52 31.30 -3.01
N TYR A 125 -5.56 31.84 -1.79
CA TYR A 125 -5.09 31.15 -0.59
C TYR A 125 -5.83 29.82 -0.37
N PHE A 126 -7.16 29.82 -0.43
CA PHE A 126 -7.96 28.62 -0.23
C PHE A 126 -7.79 27.60 -1.37
N ALA A 127 -7.62 28.06 -2.61
CA ALA A 127 -7.35 27.19 -3.75
C ALA A 127 -5.99 26.48 -3.62
N GLU A 128 -4.96 27.20 -3.17
CA GLU A 128 -3.64 26.62 -2.87
C GLU A 128 -3.71 25.58 -1.76
N LEU A 129 -4.40 25.87 -0.66
CA LEU A 129 -4.58 24.91 0.45
C LEU A 129 -5.35 23.67 0.02
N LYS A 130 -6.43 23.84 -0.76
CA LYS A 130 -7.20 22.74 -1.36
C LYS A 130 -6.33 21.86 -2.26
N ARG A 131 -5.47 22.47 -3.09
CA ARG A 131 -4.52 21.74 -3.92
C ARG A 131 -3.56 20.91 -3.06
N LEU A 132 -3.02 21.50 -2.00
CA LEU A 132 -2.13 20.81 -1.08
C LEU A 132 -2.81 19.59 -0.41
N TYR A 133 -4.09 19.71 -0.04
CA TYR A 133 -4.86 18.57 0.48
C TYR A 133 -5.04 17.48 -0.57
N SER A 134 -5.31 17.85 -1.82
CA SER A 134 -5.42 16.89 -2.92
C SER A 134 -4.10 16.14 -3.13
N ASP A 135 -2.99 16.85 -3.22
CA ASP A 135 -1.64 16.27 -3.42
C ASP A 135 -1.27 15.34 -2.25
N LYS A 136 -1.55 15.74 -1.00
CA LYS A 136 -1.31 14.88 0.18
C LYS A 136 -2.18 13.61 0.18
N LYS A 137 -3.43 13.72 -0.27
CA LYS A 137 -4.32 12.56 -0.39
C LYS A 137 -3.82 11.59 -1.46
N GLU A 138 -3.41 12.10 -2.61
CA GLU A 138 -2.84 11.29 -3.70
C GLU A 138 -1.55 10.58 -3.24
N LEU A 139 -0.66 11.29 -2.53
CA LEU A 139 0.52 10.67 -1.90
C LEU A 139 0.12 9.54 -0.94
N SER A 140 -0.92 9.74 -0.13
CA SER A 140 -1.43 8.70 0.79
C SER A 140 -1.90 7.45 0.04
N GLU A 141 -2.61 7.63 -1.08
CA GLU A 141 -3.10 6.54 -1.94
C GLU A 141 -1.94 5.77 -2.58
N TYR A 142 -0.91 6.47 -3.07
CA TYR A 142 0.32 5.85 -3.58
C TYR A 142 1.02 4.99 -2.53
N LEU A 143 1.19 5.50 -1.31
CA LEU A 143 1.86 4.75 -0.25
C LEU A 143 1.08 3.48 0.14
N LYS A 144 -0.26 3.53 0.18
CA LYS A 144 -1.11 2.36 0.41
C LYS A 144 -0.94 1.31 -0.69
N GLU A 145 -0.95 1.74 -1.95
CA GLU A 145 -0.75 0.84 -3.09
C GLU A 145 0.66 0.22 -3.09
N ILE A 146 1.70 1.00 -2.77
CA ILE A 146 3.08 0.50 -2.60
C ILE A 146 3.14 -0.59 -1.52
N GLU A 147 2.49 -0.36 -0.36
CA GLU A 147 2.43 -1.34 0.73
C GLU A 147 1.68 -2.62 0.31
N PHE A 148 0.57 -2.46 -0.41
CA PHE A 148 -0.20 -3.57 -0.98
C PHE A 148 0.64 -4.42 -1.95
N LEU A 149 1.32 -3.78 -2.92
CA LEU A 149 2.19 -4.46 -3.87
C LEU A 149 3.38 -5.13 -3.18
N ALA A 150 3.90 -4.55 -2.09
CA ALA A 150 4.93 -5.18 -1.28
C ALA A 150 4.43 -6.44 -0.55
N LYS A 151 3.18 -6.45 -0.06
CA LYS A 151 2.53 -7.65 0.50
C LYS A 151 2.28 -8.70 -0.58
N GLU A 152 1.80 -8.30 -1.75
CA GLU A 152 1.58 -9.21 -2.89
C GLU A 152 2.87 -9.89 -3.35
N LYS A 153 3.95 -9.11 -3.53
CA LYS A 153 5.26 -9.64 -3.91
C LYS A 153 5.80 -10.66 -2.90
N ARG A 154 5.58 -10.43 -1.59
CA ARG A 154 5.93 -11.40 -0.53
C ARG A 154 5.17 -12.72 -0.70
N LYS A 155 3.85 -12.65 -0.91
CA LYS A 155 3.03 -13.86 -1.17
C LYS A 155 3.52 -14.64 -2.39
N ILE A 156 3.81 -13.95 -3.50
CA ILE A 156 4.36 -14.59 -4.71
C ILE A 156 5.69 -15.28 -4.41
N SER A 157 6.58 -14.63 -3.64
CA SER A 157 7.86 -15.22 -3.21
C SER A 157 7.66 -16.46 -2.34
N ASP A 158 6.70 -16.44 -1.43
CA ASP A 158 6.38 -17.59 -0.57
C ASP A 158 5.84 -18.77 -1.40
N ASP A 159 5.01 -18.49 -2.40
CA ASP A 159 4.45 -19.52 -3.28
C ASP A 159 5.52 -20.13 -4.21
N ILE A 160 6.45 -19.31 -4.73
CA ILE A 160 7.64 -19.81 -5.44
C ILE A 160 8.46 -20.72 -4.52
N SER A 161 8.70 -20.31 -3.27
CA SER A 161 9.47 -21.12 -2.33
C SER A 161 8.79 -22.46 -2.01
N LYS A 162 7.46 -22.49 -1.88
CA LYS A 162 6.71 -23.75 -1.69
C LYS A 162 6.81 -24.64 -2.93
N ASN A 163 6.67 -24.04 -4.11
CA ASN A 163 6.82 -24.76 -5.38
C ASN A 163 8.22 -25.34 -5.53
N ASP A 164 9.26 -24.61 -5.15
CA ASP A 164 10.63 -25.11 -5.16
C ASP A 164 10.81 -26.30 -4.22
N GLN A 165 10.19 -26.30 -3.03
CA GLN A 165 10.17 -27.46 -2.14
C GLN A 165 9.45 -28.67 -2.77
N LEU A 166 8.27 -28.48 -3.37
CA LEU A 166 7.55 -29.53 -4.08
C LEU A 166 8.33 -30.05 -5.30
N ARG A 167 9.09 -29.17 -5.96
CA ARG A 167 10.00 -29.52 -7.04
C ARG A 167 11.14 -30.38 -6.53
N GLU A 168 11.70 -30.08 -5.36
CA GLU A 168 12.73 -30.92 -4.71
C GLU A 168 12.23 -32.33 -4.39
N GLU A 169 10.98 -32.50 -3.99
CA GLU A 169 10.36 -33.81 -3.75
C GLU A 169 10.28 -34.68 -5.01
N CYS A 170 10.29 -34.07 -6.19
CA CYS A 170 10.29 -34.79 -7.46
C CYS A 170 11.66 -35.40 -7.80
N TYR A 171 12.74 -34.99 -7.14
CA TYR A 171 14.07 -35.57 -7.35
C TYR A 171 14.16 -36.98 -6.77
N ILE A 172 14.95 -37.83 -7.43
CA ILE A 172 15.21 -39.19 -6.98
C ILE A 172 16.42 -39.14 -6.05
N LYS A 173 16.21 -39.41 -4.76
CA LYS A 173 17.28 -39.49 -3.77
C LYS A 173 17.92 -40.87 -3.80
N ASN A 174 19.22 -40.93 -4.03
CA ASN A 174 19.97 -42.17 -3.86
C ASN A 174 20.22 -42.41 -2.36
N ALA A 175 19.70 -43.52 -1.83
CA ALA A 175 19.80 -43.84 -0.41
C ALA A 175 21.24 -43.97 0.12
N ARG A 176 22.20 -44.33 -0.74
CA ARG A 176 23.60 -44.54 -0.33
C ARG A 176 24.43 -43.26 -0.36
N SER A 177 24.26 -42.44 -1.40
CA SER A 177 25.08 -41.24 -1.61
C SER A 177 24.40 -39.95 -1.15
N GLY A 178 23.09 -39.97 -0.89
CA GLY A 178 22.30 -38.77 -0.64
C GLY A 178 22.15 -37.85 -1.86
N THR A 179 22.73 -38.23 -3.01
CA THR A 179 22.68 -37.40 -4.21
C THR A 179 21.26 -37.38 -4.79
N LYS A 180 20.84 -36.19 -5.24
CA LYS A 180 19.57 -35.96 -5.92
C LYS A 180 19.78 -36.07 -7.43
N THR A 181 19.13 -37.03 -8.09
CA THR A 181 19.13 -37.13 -9.55
C THR A 181 17.82 -36.60 -10.12
N SER A 182 17.92 -35.78 -11.17
CA SER A 182 16.74 -35.30 -11.89
C SER A 182 15.95 -36.48 -12.49
N PRO A 183 14.61 -36.50 -12.39
CA PRO A 183 13.81 -37.57 -12.96
C PRO A 183 13.94 -37.63 -14.50
N LYS A 184 14.26 -36.50 -15.16
CA LYS A 184 14.58 -36.47 -16.60
C LYS A 184 15.82 -37.31 -16.92
N THR A 185 16.90 -37.13 -16.15
CA THR A 185 18.13 -37.91 -16.32
C THR A 185 17.88 -39.39 -16.07
N ALA A 186 17.19 -39.75 -14.98
CA ALA A 186 16.88 -41.14 -14.68
C ALA A 186 15.99 -41.81 -15.75
N PHE A 187 15.01 -41.07 -16.29
CA PHE A 187 14.17 -41.56 -17.38
C PHE A 187 14.97 -41.85 -18.65
N VAL A 188 15.84 -40.93 -19.06
CA VAL A 188 16.72 -41.10 -20.23
C VAL A 188 17.70 -42.25 -20.00
N THR A 189 18.36 -42.32 -18.84
CA THR A 189 19.26 -43.43 -18.50
C THR A 189 18.53 -44.78 -18.52
N GLY A 190 17.28 -44.84 -18.04
CA GLY A 190 16.45 -46.04 -18.12
C GLY A 190 16.23 -46.50 -19.56
N TRP A 191 15.91 -45.58 -20.47
CA TRP A 191 15.74 -45.92 -21.90
C TRP A 191 17.03 -46.31 -22.60
N VAL A 192 18.15 -45.65 -22.28
CA VAL A 192 19.47 -46.03 -22.79
C VAL A 192 19.84 -47.44 -22.32
N LEU A 193 19.57 -47.79 -21.05
CA LEU A 193 19.83 -49.13 -20.52
C LEU A 193 18.95 -50.18 -21.20
N VAL A 194 17.67 -49.90 -21.42
CA VAL A 194 16.76 -50.77 -22.19
C VAL A 194 17.31 -50.96 -23.60
N GLY A 195 17.66 -49.90 -24.31
CA GLY A 195 18.24 -50.00 -25.66
C GLY A 195 19.54 -50.83 -25.69
N PHE A 196 20.41 -50.65 -24.69
CA PHE A 196 21.64 -51.41 -24.55
C PHE A 196 21.39 -52.91 -24.30
N LEU A 197 20.48 -53.25 -23.38
CA LEU A 197 20.11 -54.65 -23.10
C LEU A 197 19.46 -55.33 -24.30
N ALA A 198 18.70 -54.57 -25.11
CA ALA A 198 18.14 -55.04 -26.37
C ALA A 198 19.22 -55.37 -27.40
N ALA A 199 20.20 -54.48 -27.59
CA ALA A 199 21.31 -54.74 -28.51
C ALA A 199 22.16 -55.93 -28.04
N PHE A 200 22.43 -56.02 -26.73
CA PHE A 200 23.20 -57.11 -26.15
C PHE A 200 22.49 -58.47 -26.27
N SER A 201 21.16 -58.53 -26.07
CA SER A 201 20.41 -59.77 -26.23
C SER A 201 20.40 -60.25 -27.68
N ILE A 202 20.23 -59.35 -28.65
CA ILE A 202 20.33 -59.67 -30.08
C ILE A 202 21.71 -60.22 -30.41
N TYR A 203 22.77 -59.57 -29.92
CA TYR A 203 24.15 -60.02 -30.10
C TYR A 203 24.37 -61.43 -29.52
N LEU A 204 23.88 -61.69 -28.31
CA LEU A 204 24.03 -62.99 -27.65
C LEU A 204 23.28 -64.10 -28.40
N ILE A 205 22.07 -63.82 -28.89
CA ILE A 205 21.30 -64.76 -29.72
C ILE A 205 22.06 -65.07 -31.01
N ALA A 206 22.58 -64.06 -31.70
CA ALA A 206 23.38 -64.26 -32.92
C ALA A 206 24.64 -65.10 -32.64
N PHE A 207 25.35 -64.79 -31.55
CA PHE A 207 26.52 -65.54 -31.12
C PHE A 207 26.21 -67.02 -30.83
N LEU A 208 25.10 -67.31 -30.14
CA LEU A 208 24.68 -68.69 -29.86
C LEU A 208 24.35 -69.48 -31.13
N ILE A 209 23.79 -68.82 -32.14
CA ILE A 209 23.50 -69.42 -33.45
C ILE A 209 24.81 -69.78 -34.17
N ASP A 210 25.77 -68.86 -34.20
CA ASP A 210 27.06 -69.07 -34.87
C ASP A 210 27.89 -70.22 -34.26
N TYR A 211 27.76 -70.45 -32.96
CA TYR A 211 28.47 -71.52 -32.24
C TYR A 211 27.82 -72.90 -32.34
N GLY A 212 26.72 -73.06 -33.11
CA GLY A 212 26.05 -74.35 -33.28
C GLY A 212 25.31 -74.85 -32.02
N ILE A 213 25.18 -74.00 -31.00
CA ILE A 213 24.37 -74.27 -29.80
C ILE A 213 22.86 -74.21 -30.14
N SER A 214 22.53 -73.86 -31.39
CA SER A 214 21.17 -73.83 -31.93
C SER A 214 20.43 -75.16 -31.93
N GLU A 215 21.12 -76.30 -31.75
CA GLU A 215 20.44 -77.61 -31.62
C GLU A 215 19.54 -77.67 -30.37
N GLU A 216 19.85 -76.90 -29.33
CA GLU A 216 18.97 -76.68 -28.19
C GLU A 216 18.00 -75.51 -28.43
N VAL A 217 17.09 -75.69 -29.39
CA VAL A 217 16.01 -74.74 -29.75
C VAL A 217 15.30 -74.17 -28.51
N GLY A 218 15.17 -74.95 -27.45
CA GLY A 218 14.56 -74.54 -26.18
C GLY A 218 15.24 -73.34 -25.52
N VAL A 219 16.57 -73.25 -25.55
CA VAL A 219 17.33 -72.18 -24.89
C VAL A 219 17.12 -70.83 -25.59
N VAL A 220 17.19 -70.82 -26.92
CA VAL A 220 16.96 -69.60 -27.72
C VAL A 220 15.51 -69.12 -27.57
N VAL A 221 14.54 -70.03 -27.62
CA VAL A 221 13.11 -69.70 -27.41
C VAL A 221 12.87 -69.14 -26.01
N PHE A 222 13.48 -69.74 -24.98
CA PHE A 222 13.35 -69.26 -23.60
C PHE A 222 13.90 -67.84 -23.44
N LEU A 223 15.08 -67.54 -23.99
CA LEU A 223 15.69 -66.21 -23.92
C LEU A 223 14.83 -65.15 -24.64
N LEU A 224 14.24 -65.49 -25.78
CA LEU A 224 13.32 -64.62 -26.51
C LEU A 224 12.05 -64.31 -25.69
N ILE A 225 11.44 -65.33 -25.07
CA ILE A 225 10.26 -65.14 -24.22
C ILE A 225 10.60 -64.29 -23.00
N PHE A 226 11.72 -64.58 -22.34
CA PHE A 226 12.19 -63.81 -21.19
C PHE A 226 12.40 -62.34 -21.54
N TYR A 227 13.04 -62.07 -22.70
CA TYR A 227 13.23 -60.72 -23.21
C TYR A 227 11.90 -60.01 -23.51
N LEU A 228 10.97 -60.71 -24.18
CA LEU A 228 9.65 -60.18 -24.51
C LEU A 228 8.83 -59.81 -23.27
N MET A 229 9.02 -60.50 -22.14
CA MET A 229 8.31 -60.17 -20.90
C MET A 229 9.02 -59.10 -20.06
N THR A 230 10.34 -59.13 -19.98
CA THR A 230 11.11 -58.25 -19.06
C THR A 230 11.24 -56.83 -19.57
N MET A 231 11.45 -56.63 -20.87
CA MET A 231 11.67 -55.30 -21.44
C MET A 231 10.44 -54.38 -21.33
N PRO A 232 9.21 -54.84 -21.65
CA PRO A 232 8.00 -54.05 -21.39
C PRO A 232 7.83 -53.76 -19.91
N GLY A 233 8.17 -54.71 -19.02
CA GLY A 233 8.13 -54.51 -17.58
C GLY A 233 9.03 -53.36 -17.13
N ILE A 234 10.31 -53.34 -17.54
CA ILE A 234 11.26 -52.27 -17.22
C ILE A 234 10.80 -50.93 -17.82
N ALA A 235 10.33 -50.94 -19.08
CA ALA A 235 9.83 -49.74 -19.74
C ALA A 235 8.59 -49.16 -19.02
N LEU A 236 7.65 -50.02 -18.60
CA LEU A 236 6.45 -49.63 -17.86
C LEU A 236 6.81 -49.08 -16.47
N ILE A 237 7.76 -49.68 -15.75
CA ILE A 237 8.25 -49.18 -14.46
C ILE A 237 8.92 -47.81 -14.64
N ASN A 238 9.80 -47.67 -15.64
CA ASN A 238 10.48 -46.41 -15.95
C ASN A 238 9.47 -45.31 -16.31
N TYR A 239 8.51 -45.63 -17.18
CA TYR A 239 7.42 -44.73 -17.54
C TYR A 239 6.60 -44.36 -16.30
N TRP A 240 6.04 -45.32 -15.58
CA TRP A 240 5.13 -45.04 -14.48
C TRP A 240 5.78 -44.25 -13.34
N SER A 241 7.03 -44.57 -13.01
CA SER A 241 7.76 -43.91 -11.93
C SER A 241 8.33 -42.55 -12.34
N ASN A 242 9.09 -42.48 -13.43
CA ASN A 242 9.85 -41.28 -13.79
C ASN A 242 9.04 -40.30 -14.64
N TYR A 243 8.21 -40.77 -15.59
CA TYR A 243 7.42 -39.87 -16.44
C TYR A 243 6.41 -39.07 -15.62
N ARG A 244 5.76 -39.68 -14.62
CA ARG A 244 4.84 -38.97 -13.71
C ARG A 244 5.55 -37.84 -12.95
N LYS A 245 6.76 -38.08 -12.45
CA LYS A 245 7.59 -37.07 -11.78
C LYS A 245 8.02 -35.96 -12.73
N ILE A 246 8.42 -36.29 -13.96
CA ILE A 246 8.75 -35.30 -15.00
C ILE A 246 7.55 -34.40 -15.30
N LYS A 247 6.36 -34.99 -15.48
CA LYS A 247 5.14 -34.23 -15.75
C LYS A 247 4.82 -33.26 -14.61
N ARG A 248 4.90 -33.73 -13.36
CA ARG A 248 4.67 -32.88 -12.18
C ARG A 248 5.73 -31.77 -12.07
N MET A 249 7.00 -32.08 -12.30
CA MET A 249 8.09 -31.10 -12.27
C MET A 249 7.90 -30.02 -13.34
N ASN A 250 7.54 -30.39 -14.58
CA ASN A 250 7.29 -29.42 -15.65
C ASN A 250 6.09 -28.51 -15.34
N GLU A 251 5.05 -29.03 -14.67
CA GLU A 251 3.90 -28.22 -14.24
C GLU A 251 4.30 -27.20 -13.16
N ILE A 252 5.13 -27.61 -12.19
CA ILE A 252 5.67 -26.71 -11.17
C ILE A 252 6.57 -25.65 -11.83
N ASP A 253 7.45 -26.05 -12.75
CA ASP A 253 8.32 -25.13 -13.49
C ASP A 253 7.48 -24.09 -14.27
N ARG A 254 6.37 -24.51 -14.87
CA ARG A 254 5.41 -23.63 -15.55
C ARG A 254 4.77 -22.63 -14.57
N GLN A 255 4.24 -23.10 -13.45
CA GLN A 255 3.65 -22.24 -12.42
C GLN A 255 4.67 -21.24 -11.88
N ASN A 256 5.90 -21.67 -11.60
CA ASN A 256 6.97 -20.77 -11.17
C ASN A 256 7.31 -19.72 -12.22
N SER A 257 7.35 -20.09 -13.51
CA SER A 257 7.59 -19.13 -14.58
C SER A 257 6.52 -18.03 -14.63
N GLU A 258 5.24 -18.39 -14.47
CA GLU A 258 4.13 -17.44 -14.39
C GLU A 258 4.25 -16.54 -13.15
N LEU A 259 4.60 -17.11 -11.99
CA LEU A 259 4.83 -16.35 -10.75
C LEU A 259 6.02 -15.39 -10.85
N TYR A 260 7.11 -15.76 -11.52
CA TYR A 260 8.26 -14.86 -11.73
C TYR A 260 7.89 -13.68 -12.63
N VAL A 261 7.12 -13.90 -13.69
CA VAL A 261 6.62 -12.81 -14.55
C VAL A 261 5.76 -11.85 -13.73
N ARG A 262 4.79 -12.38 -12.96
CA ARG A 262 3.95 -11.56 -12.08
C ARG A 262 4.77 -10.81 -11.03
N ALA A 263 5.76 -11.46 -10.39
CA ALA A 263 6.63 -10.82 -9.41
C ALA A 263 7.44 -9.66 -10.01
N ARG A 264 7.85 -9.80 -11.28
CA ARG A 264 8.55 -8.76 -12.02
C ARG A 264 7.63 -7.59 -12.33
N GLU A 265 6.44 -7.85 -12.87
CA GLU A 265 5.43 -6.82 -13.18
C GLU A 265 5.01 -6.05 -11.92
N THR A 266 4.68 -6.74 -10.83
CA THR A 266 4.40 -6.13 -9.52
C THR A 266 5.59 -5.30 -9.02
N GLY A 267 6.81 -5.77 -9.23
CA GLY A 267 8.04 -5.06 -8.87
C GLY A 267 8.29 -3.80 -9.70
N GLU A 268 8.03 -3.83 -11.00
CA GLU A 268 8.15 -2.69 -11.90
C GLU A 268 7.07 -1.63 -11.59
N LYS A 269 5.81 -2.04 -11.43
CA LYS A 269 4.71 -1.15 -11.01
C LYS A 269 5.02 -0.47 -9.68
N ARG A 270 5.51 -1.23 -8.69
CA ARG A 270 5.88 -0.69 -7.38
C ARG A 270 6.96 0.39 -7.50
N ARG A 271 8.01 0.16 -8.30
CA ARG A 271 9.08 1.15 -8.51
C ARG A 271 8.56 2.43 -9.17
N GLN A 272 7.69 2.30 -10.17
CA GLN A 272 7.07 3.46 -10.80
C GLN A 272 6.29 4.30 -9.80
N LEU A 273 5.50 3.66 -8.93
CA LEU A 273 4.76 4.35 -7.86
C LEU A 273 5.68 4.95 -6.80
N GLU A 274 6.78 4.29 -6.45
CA GLU A 274 7.80 4.83 -5.54
C GLU A 274 8.42 6.12 -6.11
N ASP A 275 8.78 6.12 -7.40
CA ASP A 275 9.32 7.30 -8.10
C ASP A 275 8.29 8.44 -8.18
N GLU A 276 7.02 8.14 -8.48
CA GLU A 276 5.92 9.12 -8.51
C GLU A 276 5.66 9.71 -7.12
N ALA A 277 5.61 8.87 -6.08
CA ALA A 277 5.43 9.30 -4.70
C ALA A 277 6.58 10.18 -4.22
N GLU A 278 7.84 9.87 -4.58
CA GLU A 278 9.00 10.68 -4.23
C GLU A 278 8.95 12.07 -4.88
N ARG A 279 8.60 12.13 -6.17
CA ARG A 279 8.41 13.41 -6.88
C ARG A 279 7.31 14.25 -6.25
N LEU A 280 6.15 13.64 -5.96
CA LEU A 280 5.03 14.31 -5.35
C LEU A 280 5.37 14.79 -3.93
N LEU A 281 6.04 13.97 -3.13
CA LEU A 281 6.52 14.34 -1.79
C LEU A 281 7.49 15.53 -1.83
N SER A 282 8.41 15.57 -2.81
CA SER A 282 9.31 16.71 -2.99
C SER A 282 8.54 18.00 -3.31
N ASN A 283 7.54 17.92 -4.19
CA ASN A 283 6.69 19.05 -4.53
C ASN A 283 5.88 19.53 -3.32
N ILE A 284 5.24 18.61 -2.60
CA ILE A 284 4.50 18.89 -1.36
C ILE A 284 5.40 19.57 -0.35
N ARG A 285 6.60 19.05 -0.07
CA ARG A 285 7.52 19.65 0.91
C ARG A 285 7.90 21.08 0.55
N SER A 286 8.22 21.34 -0.72
CA SER A 286 8.54 22.69 -1.17
C SER A 286 7.33 23.61 -1.07
N PHE A 287 6.16 23.13 -1.50
CA PHE A 287 4.93 23.92 -1.53
C PHE A 287 4.42 24.21 -0.11
N SER A 288 4.38 23.23 0.79
CA SER A 288 3.93 23.39 2.17
C SER A 288 4.78 24.39 2.95
N ARG A 289 6.11 24.41 2.76
CA ARG A 289 6.96 25.41 3.42
C ARG A 289 6.61 26.84 2.99
N ASN A 290 6.50 27.06 1.68
CA ASN A 290 6.10 28.35 1.14
C ASN A 290 4.70 28.74 1.59
N PHE A 291 3.77 27.77 1.62
CA PHE A 291 2.41 27.99 2.06
C PHE A 291 2.32 28.36 3.54
N VAL A 292 3.07 27.70 4.43
CA VAL A 292 3.12 28.03 5.86
C VAL A 292 3.70 29.42 6.10
N GLU A 293 4.68 29.84 5.30
CA GLU A 293 5.21 31.22 5.37
C GLU A 293 4.14 32.24 4.94
N LYS A 294 3.43 31.97 3.84
CA LYS A 294 2.30 32.78 3.37
C LYS A 294 1.17 32.85 4.41
N ASP A 295 0.81 31.73 5.01
CA ASP A 295 -0.21 31.65 6.08
C ASP A 295 0.13 32.56 7.27
N LYS A 296 1.40 32.58 7.69
CA LYS A 296 1.87 33.44 8.79
C LYS A 296 1.79 34.93 8.45
N GLN A 297 1.92 35.29 7.18
CA GLN A 297 1.75 36.67 6.71
C GLN A 297 0.27 37.05 6.65
N THR A 298 -0.60 36.16 6.17
CA THR A 298 -2.03 36.44 6.01
C THR A 298 -2.81 36.39 7.33
N ALA A 299 -2.47 35.48 8.24
CA ALA A 299 -3.19 35.31 9.52
C ALA A 299 -2.57 36.09 10.69
N GLY A 300 -1.41 36.72 10.48
CA GLY A 300 -0.67 37.49 11.50
C GLY A 300 -1.02 38.98 11.56
N ASP A 301 -1.73 39.48 10.55
CA ASP A 301 -2.26 40.86 10.46
C ASP A 301 -3.69 40.94 11.02
#